data_AF-A0A356TH16-F1
#
_entry.id   AF-A0A356TH16-F1
#
_cell.length_a   1.000
_cell.length_b   1.000
_cell.length_c   1.000
_cell.angle_alpha   90.00
_cell.angle_beta   90.00
_cell.angle_gamma   90.00
#
_symmetry.space_group_name_H-M   'P 1'
#
loop_
_entity.id
_entity.type
_entity.pdbx_description
1 polymer ?
#
loop_
_entity_poly.entity_id
_entity_poly.type
_entity_poly.pdbx_seq_one_letter_code
_entity_poly.pdbx_strand_id
1 'polypeptide(L)'
;MNRALLFALVSLLPLPVAADAVGPPPDMCPEGSTAVDFCHGPATCRSLGCETDGDCDAGQICADRPLCTREHCCSGRCCAGGCGSEPTTYTHVEGPCGPGNSCTGFDTTCNMVKVCVTPEPGMDAGPPASDAGSVDDSG
;
A
#
# COMPACT_ATOMS: atom_id res chain seq x y z
N MET A 1 59.93 -42.97 -0.99
CA MET A 1 58.80 -42.68 -1.90
C MET A 1 57.89 -41.68 -1.20
N ASN A 2 58.08 -40.38 -1.43
CA ASN A 2 57.37 -39.32 -0.70
C ASN A 2 56.34 -38.68 -1.63
N ARG A 3 55.05 -38.90 -1.35
CA ARG A 3 53.93 -38.20 -1.98
C ARG A 3 53.72 -36.87 -1.27
N ALA A 4 54.10 -35.78 -1.92
CA ALA A 4 53.79 -34.43 -1.45
C ALA A 4 52.31 -34.13 -1.73
N LEU A 5 51.50 -34.02 -0.67
CA LEU A 5 50.14 -33.49 -0.72
C LEU A 5 50.23 -31.97 -0.90
N LEU A 6 49.92 -31.46 -2.08
CA LEU A 6 49.68 -30.03 -2.30
C LEU A 6 48.25 -29.71 -1.84
N PHE A 7 48.13 -29.11 -0.66
CA PHE A 7 46.92 -28.43 -0.21
C PHE A 7 46.81 -27.10 -0.96
N ALA A 8 45.94 -27.04 -1.97
CA ALA A 8 45.57 -25.79 -2.61
C ALA A 8 44.73 -24.95 -1.63
N LEU A 9 45.33 -23.91 -1.05
CA LEU A 9 44.63 -22.88 -0.30
C LEU A 9 43.69 -22.13 -1.26
N VAL A 10 42.40 -22.44 -1.20
CA VAL A 10 41.35 -21.62 -1.81
C VAL A 10 41.17 -20.39 -0.92
N SER A 11 41.76 -19.28 -1.33
CA SER A 11 41.61 -17.98 -0.67
C SER A 11 40.18 -17.48 -0.84
N LEU A 12 39.35 -17.60 0.20
CA LEU A 12 38.05 -16.93 0.27
C LEU A 12 38.27 -15.43 0.40
N LEU A 13 38.21 -14.72 -0.72
CA LEU A 13 38.09 -13.26 -0.71
C LEU A 13 36.63 -12.91 -0.36
N PRO A 14 36.38 -12.09 0.67
CA PRO A 14 35.04 -11.64 0.99
C PRO A 14 34.53 -10.76 -0.15
N LEU A 15 33.53 -11.25 -0.88
CA LEU A 15 32.79 -10.41 -1.82
C LEU A 15 31.89 -9.48 -1.00
N PRO A 16 31.78 -8.20 -1.39
CA PRO A 16 30.81 -7.30 -0.78
C PRO A 16 29.42 -7.85 -1.04
N VAL A 17 28.78 -8.35 0.01
CA VAL A 17 27.36 -8.66 -0.03
C VAL A 17 26.66 -7.32 0.11
N ALA A 18 26.13 -6.78 -0.99
CA ALA A 18 25.21 -5.65 -0.92
C ALA A 18 23.94 -6.20 -0.28
N ALA A 19 23.70 -5.84 0.99
CA ALA A 19 22.37 -5.98 1.54
C ALA A 19 21.46 -5.06 0.72
N ASP A 20 20.34 -5.59 0.23
CA ASP A 20 19.32 -4.78 -0.45
C ASP A 20 18.90 -3.67 0.52
N ALA A 21 19.36 -2.46 0.25
CA ALA A 21 19.03 -1.31 1.06
C ALA A 21 17.55 -1.02 0.83
N VAL A 22 16.73 -1.33 1.83
CA VAL A 22 15.35 -0.86 1.86
C VAL A 22 15.43 0.65 1.97
N GLY A 23 14.84 1.36 1.01
CA GLY A 23 14.80 2.82 1.00
C GLY A 23 14.16 3.37 2.29
N PRO A 24 14.48 4.62 2.67
CA PRO A 24 13.76 5.27 3.76
C PRO A 24 12.25 5.32 3.46
N PRO A 25 11.40 5.34 4.50
CA PRO A 25 9.96 5.54 4.30
C PRO A 25 9.71 6.88 3.59
N PRO A 26 8.60 7.02 2.86
CA PRO A 26 8.22 8.31 2.29
C PRO A 26 7.98 9.33 3.40
N ASP A 27 8.44 10.58 3.20
CA ASP A 27 8.28 11.66 4.19
C ASP A 27 6.80 12.03 4.41
N MET A 28 5.97 11.86 3.37
CA MET A 28 4.53 12.14 3.39
C MET A 28 3.78 11.14 2.53
N CYS A 29 2.60 10.76 3.02
CA CYS A 29 1.69 9.92 2.26
C CYS A 29 0.82 10.73 1.29
N PRO A 30 0.51 10.21 0.10
CA PRO A 30 -0.39 10.88 -0.83
C PRO A 30 -1.77 11.08 -0.19
N GLU A 31 -2.52 12.06 -0.70
CA GLU A 31 -3.88 12.35 -0.23
C GLU A 31 -4.75 11.08 -0.20
N GLY A 32 -5.51 10.89 0.88
CA GLY A 32 -6.34 9.70 1.08
C GLY A 32 -5.58 8.47 1.56
N SER A 33 -4.33 8.62 1.97
CA SER A 33 -3.55 7.57 2.61
C SER A 33 -2.88 8.05 3.90
N THR A 34 -2.58 7.11 4.77
CA THR A 34 -1.93 7.37 6.07
C THR A 34 -0.69 6.51 6.24
N ALA A 35 0.28 7.04 7.00
CA ALA A 35 1.47 6.30 7.38
C ALA A 35 1.08 5.18 8.36
N VAL A 36 1.43 3.95 8.03
CA VAL A 36 1.23 2.78 8.87
C VAL A 36 2.53 2.01 9.02
N ASP A 37 2.69 1.34 10.16
CA ASP A 37 3.79 0.41 10.35
C ASP A 37 3.70 -0.72 9.30
N PHE A 38 4.80 -0.94 8.58
CA PHE A 38 4.87 -1.97 7.56
C PHE A 38 5.45 -3.25 8.14
N CYS A 39 4.95 -4.38 7.68
CA CYS A 39 5.14 -5.71 8.23
C CYS A 39 6.61 -6.13 8.32
N HIS A 40 7.27 -5.73 9.41
CA HIS A 40 8.71 -5.81 9.65
C HIS A 40 9.59 -4.91 8.77
N GLY A 41 9.02 -3.86 8.16
CA GLY A 41 9.73 -2.88 7.35
C GLY A 41 9.51 -1.44 7.82
N PRO A 42 10.12 -0.46 7.13
CA PRO A 42 9.87 0.95 7.41
C PRO A 42 8.41 1.30 7.13
N ALA A 43 7.89 2.33 7.80
CA ALA A 43 6.51 2.78 7.60
C ALA A 43 6.17 2.98 6.11
N THR A 44 4.92 2.70 5.76
CA THR A 44 4.41 2.84 4.39
C THR A 44 3.10 3.63 4.39
N CYS A 45 2.64 4.02 3.20
CA CYS A 45 1.34 4.61 3.01
C CYS A 45 0.30 3.55 2.67
N ARG A 46 -0.79 3.53 3.43
CA ARG A 46 -1.96 2.68 3.20
C ARG A 46 -3.16 3.56 2.90
N SER A 47 -3.96 3.20 1.90
CA SER A 47 -5.22 3.91 1.64
C SER A 47 -6.18 3.76 2.83
N LEU A 48 -6.83 4.86 3.19
CA LEU A 48 -8.00 4.83 4.07
C LEU A 48 -9.21 4.65 3.17
N GLY A 49 -9.52 3.39 2.87
CA GLY A 49 -10.67 3.05 2.04
C GLY A 49 -11.97 3.54 2.67
N CYS A 50 -12.87 4.03 1.82
CA CYS A 50 -14.22 4.44 2.20
C CYS A 50 -15.22 3.94 1.16
N GLU A 51 -16.47 3.77 1.55
CA GLU A 51 -17.57 3.47 0.61
C GLU A 51 -18.47 4.70 0.44
N THR A 52 -18.66 5.45 1.52
CA THR A 52 -19.52 6.63 1.63
C THR A 52 -18.84 7.76 2.41
N ASP A 53 -19.33 8.99 2.28
CA ASP A 53 -18.81 10.14 3.03
C ASP A 53 -18.91 9.96 4.56
N GLY A 54 -19.85 9.13 5.03
CA GLY A 54 -20.02 8.81 6.45
C GLY A 54 -18.90 7.95 7.04
N ASP A 55 -18.08 7.32 6.19
CA ASP A 55 -16.91 6.55 6.62
C ASP A 55 -15.69 7.45 6.91
N CYS A 56 -15.77 8.73 6.51
CA CYS A 56 -14.68 9.68 6.60
C CYS A 56 -14.81 10.59 7.83
N ASP A 57 -13.68 11.15 8.27
CA ASP A 57 -13.67 12.10 9.38
C ASP A 57 -14.45 13.38 9.02
N ALA A 58 -14.87 14.12 10.05
CA ALA A 58 -15.63 15.35 9.86
C ALA A 58 -14.91 16.35 8.93
N GLY A 59 -15.56 16.72 7.83
CA GLY A 59 -15.02 17.63 6.83
C GLY A 59 -14.27 16.95 5.68
N GLN A 60 -14.24 15.62 5.62
CA GLN A 60 -13.76 14.85 4.47
C GLN A 60 -14.93 14.26 3.67
N ILE A 61 -14.65 13.88 2.43
CA ILE A 61 -15.58 13.17 1.55
C ILE A 61 -14.94 11.91 1.01
N CYS A 62 -15.75 10.92 0.64
CA CYS A 62 -15.29 9.71 0.01
C CYS A 62 -15.22 9.88 -1.51
N ALA A 63 -14.01 9.99 -2.05
CA ALA A 63 -13.80 10.26 -3.47
C ALA A 63 -12.90 9.22 -4.13
N ASP A 64 -13.17 8.95 -5.41
CA ASP A 64 -12.28 8.15 -6.24
C ASP A 64 -10.96 8.90 -6.49
N ARG A 65 -9.84 8.23 -6.23
CA ARG A 65 -8.49 8.72 -6.52
C ARG A 65 -7.72 7.69 -7.35
N PRO A 66 -7.05 8.11 -8.44
CA PRO A 66 -6.16 7.26 -9.19
C PRO A 66 -4.84 7.09 -8.42
N LEU A 67 -4.65 5.94 -7.78
CA LEU A 67 -3.49 5.65 -6.95
C LEU A 67 -2.69 4.45 -7.47
N CYS A 68 -1.37 4.58 -7.47
CA CYS A 68 -0.44 3.49 -7.71
C CYS A 68 -0.40 2.59 -6.48
N THR A 69 -0.97 1.40 -6.63
CA THR A 69 -1.16 0.46 -5.54
C THR A 69 -0.57 -0.90 -5.85
N ARG A 70 -0.21 -1.63 -4.78
CA ARG A 70 0.14 -3.05 -4.85
C ARG A 70 -0.35 -3.76 -3.61
N GLU A 71 -0.72 -5.03 -3.76
CA GLU A 71 -1.00 -5.88 -2.61
C GLU A 71 0.32 -6.29 -1.94
N HIS A 72 0.38 -6.11 -0.63
CA HIS A 72 1.49 -6.57 0.18
C HIS A 72 0.99 -7.57 1.20
N CYS A 73 1.60 -8.75 1.21
CA CYS A 73 1.29 -9.78 2.18
C CYS A 73 2.21 -9.70 3.39
N CYS A 74 1.60 -9.68 4.57
CA CYS A 74 2.26 -9.50 5.86
C CYS A 74 2.44 -10.78 6.66
N SER A 75 2.07 -11.91 6.10
CA SER A 75 2.14 -13.21 6.78
C SER A 75 3.45 -13.96 6.49
N GLY A 76 4.50 -13.24 6.07
CA GLY A 76 5.83 -13.80 5.83
C GLY A 76 5.81 -15.00 4.87
N ARG A 77 6.27 -16.18 5.34
CA ARG A 77 6.28 -17.41 4.54
C ARG A 77 4.87 -17.87 4.10
N CYS A 78 3.82 -17.41 4.77
CA CYS A 78 2.45 -17.76 4.44
C CYS A 78 1.93 -17.09 3.17
N CYS A 79 2.59 -16.04 2.70
CA CYS A 79 2.22 -15.34 1.47
C CYS A 79 2.27 -16.22 0.22
N ALA A 80 3.09 -17.29 0.25
CA ALA A 80 3.17 -18.28 -0.81
C ALA A 80 2.23 -19.49 -0.62
N GLY A 81 1.20 -19.36 0.22
CA GLY A 81 0.18 -20.41 0.44
C GLY A 81 0.61 -21.55 1.38
N GLY A 82 1.72 -21.39 2.12
CA GLY A 82 2.34 -22.47 2.90
C GLY A 82 1.78 -22.72 4.30
N CYS A 83 0.80 -21.95 4.78
CA CYS A 83 0.45 -21.92 6.21
C CYS A 83 -0.96 -22.42 6.57
N GLY A 84 -1.80 -22.78 5.60
CA GLY A 84 -3.16 -23.25 5.87
C GLY A 84 -4.12 -22.21 6.48
N SER A 85 -3.65 -20.98 6.73
CA SER A 85 -4.43 -19.80 7.11
C SER A 85 -4.38 -18.77 5.99
N GLU A 86 -5.48 -18.03 5.80
CA GLU A 86 -5.53 -16.92 4.84
C GLU A 86 -4.46 -15.87 5.19
N PRO A 87 -3.62 -15.46 4.24
CA PRO A 87 -2.61 -14.44 4.48
C PRO A 87 -3.27 -13.08 4.72
N THR A 88 -2.73 -12.31 5.65
CA THR A 88 -3.10 -10.90 5.82
C THR A 88 -2.45 -10.09 4.71
N THR A 89 -3.27 -9.55 3.81
CA THR A 89 -2.83 -8.64 2.75
C THR A 89 -3.27 -7.20 3.06
N TYR A 90 -2.47 -6.24 2.62
CA TYR A 90 -2.77 -4.82 2.68
C TYR A 90 -2.48 -4.17 1.34
N THR A 91 -3.31 -3.19 0.96
CA THR A 91 -3.06 -2.36 -0.22
C THR A 91 -2.07 -1.24 0.13
N HIS A 92 -0.85 -1.37 -0.38
CA HIS A 92 0.20 -0.35 -0.29
C HIS A 92 -0.05 0.71 -1.35
N VAL A 93 0.02 1.99 -0.98
CA VAL A 93 -0.05 3.13 -1.90
C VAL A 93 1.33 3.74 -2.05
N GLU A 94 1.87 3.76 -3.27
CA GLU A 94 3.19 4.36 -3.53
C GLU A 94 3.10 5.82 -3.97
N GLY A 95 1.97 6.23 -4.54
CA GLY A 95 1.77 7.58 -5.04
C GLY A 95 0.51 7.72 -5.89
N PRO A 96 0.21 8.93 -6.39
CA PRO A 96 -0.81 9.14 -7.40
C PRO A 96 -0.38 8.54 -8.75
N CYS A 97 -1.33 8.17 -9.59
CA CYS A 97 -1.01 7.75 -10.95
C CYS A 97 -0.47 8.90 -11.80
N GLY A 98 0.52 8.60 -12.64
CA GLY A 98 1.02 9.49 -13.67
C GLY A 98 0.15 9.52 -14.94
N PRO A 99 0.57 10.30 -15.95
CA PRO A 99 -0.10 10.36 -17.24
C PRO A 99 -0.31 8.99 -17.86
N GLY A 100 -1.51 8.73 -18.39
CA GLY A 100 -1.85 7.45 -19.01
C GLY A 100 -1.94 6.27 -18.03
N ASN A 101 -2.32 6.53 -16.76
CA ASN A 101 -2.42 5.52 -15.71
C ASN A 101 -1.08 4.81 -15.41
N SER A 102 0.02 5.57 -15.48
CA SER A 102 1.37 5.04 -15.25
C SER A 102 1.76 5.08 -13.77
N CYS A 103 2.63 4.16 -13.36
CA CYS A 103 3.23 4.12 -12.04
C CYS A 103 4.75 4.04 -12.15
N THR A 104 5.46 4.66 -11.20
CA THR A 104 6.93 4.70 -11.18
C THR A 104 7.54 3.49 -10.46
N GLY A 105 6.79 2.87 -9.56
CA GLY A 105 7.25 1.73 -8.77
C GLY A 105 7.12 0.38 -9.48
N PHE A 106 8.02 -0.53 -9.11
CA PHE A 106 7.97 -1.92 -9.58
C PHE A 106 6.77 -2.64 -8.97
N ASP A 107 6.03 -3.38 -9.82
CA ASP A 107 4.85 -4.16 -9.43
C ASP A 107 3.68 -3.35 -8.85
N THR A 108 3.60 -2.05 -9.14
CA THR A 108 2.42 -1.24 -8.85
C THR A 108 1.50 -1.14 -10.06
N THR A 109 0.21 -1.09 -9.79
CA THR A 109 -0.83 -0.85 -10.79
C THR A 109 -1.60 0.40 -10.43
N CYS A 110 -1.89 1.24 -11.44
CA CYS A 110 -2.77 2.38 -11.26
C CYS A 110 -4.22 1.90 -11.12
N ASN A 111 -4.80 2.08 -9.94
CA ASN A 111 -6.18 1.69 -9.64
C ASN A 111 -6.98 2.92 -9.19
N MET A 112 -8.26 2.95 -9.54
CA MET A 112 -9.20 3.90 -8.92
C MET A 112 -9.55 3.36 -7.54
N VAL A 113 -9.20 4.09 -6.49
CA VAL A 113 -9.44 3.71 -5.10
C VAL A 113 -10.27 4.80 -4.46
N LYS A 114 -11.38 4.42 -3.82
CA LYS A 114 -12.15 5.33 -2.98
C LYS A 114 -11.41 5.59 -1.68
N VAL A 115 -11.12 6.87 -1.42
CA VAL A 115 -10.40 7.31 -0.22
C VAL A 115 -11.00 8.58 0.35
N CYS A 116 -10.84 8.75 1.66
CA CYS A 116 -11.26 9.97 2.34
C CYS A 116 -10.32 11.13 2.00
N VAL A 117 -10.86 12.20 1.43
CA VAL A 117 -10.12 13.39 1.00
C VAL A 117 -10.75 14.66 1.55
N THR A 118 -9.92 15.68 1.77
CA THR A 118 -10.45 17.00 2.12
C THR A 118 -10.97 17.64 0.83
N PRO A 119 -12.25 18.06 0.75
CA PRO A 119 -12.78 18.72 -0.43
C PRO A 119 -12.00 20.01 -0.69
N GLU A 120 -11.63 20.25 -1.96
CA GLU A 120 -10.99 21.51 -2.33
C GLU A 120 -11.96 22.68 -2.07
N PRO A 121 -11.49 23.83 -1.54
CA PRO A 121 -12.35 24.97 -1.28
C PRO A 121 -13.10 25.38 -2.55
N GLY A 122 -14.43 25.36 -2.49
CA GLY A 122 -15.30 25.72 -3.61
C GLY A 122 -15.78 24.55 -4.47
N MET A 123 -15.43 23.30 -4.13
CA MET A 123 -16.20 22.15 -4.63
C MET A 123 -17.54 22.11 -3.88
N ASP A 124 -18.61 22.49 -4.58
CA ASP A 124 -19.97 22.34 -4.09
C ASP A 124 -20.25 20.83 -3.95
N ALA A 125 -20.59 20.35 -2.75
CA ALA A 125 -20.77 18.93 -2.45
C ALA A 125 -21.97 18.29 -3.18
N GLY A 126 -22.62 19.04 -4.07
CA GLY A 126 -23.86 18.68 -4.71
C GLY A 126 -25.04 18.77 -3.73
N PRO A 127 -26.28 18.75 -4.25
CA PRO A 127 -27.44 18.62 -3.40
C PRO A 127 -27.39 17.29 -2.63
N PRO A 128 -27.87 17.24 -1.38
CA PRO A 128 -27.93 16.00 -0.60
C PRO A 128 -28.69 14.92 -1.37
N ALA A 129 -28.25 13.67 -1.28
CA ALA A 129 -28.94 12.55 -1.90
C ALA A 129 -30.39 12.49 -1.40
N SER A 130 -31.35 12.61 -2.33
CA SER A 130 -32.78 12.73 -2.02
C SER A 130 -33.44 11.45 -1.49
N ASP A 131 -32.70 10.36 -1.29
CA ASP A 131 -33.25 9.05 -0.93
C ASP A 131 -33.00 8.72 0.56
N ALA A 132 -33.52 9.57 1.44
CA ALA A 132 -33.90 9.10 2.78
C ALA A 132 -35.37 8.66 2.68
N GLY A 133 -35.58 7.39 2.36
CA GLY A 133 -36.90 6.79 2.31
C GLY A 133 -37.69 7.09 3.58
N SER A 134 -38.86 7.70 3.41
CA SER A 134 -39.84 7.84 4.48
C SER A 134 -40.13 6.46 5.06
N VAL A 135 -39.75 6.23 6.31
CA VAL A 135 -40.29 5.10 7.06
C VAL A 135 -41.76 5.40 7.31
N ASP A 136 -42.63 4.81 6.50
CA ASP A 136 -44.06 4.76 6.77
C ASP A 136 -44.27 3.93 8.06
N ASP A 137 -44.33 4.63 9.18
CA ASP A 137 -44.80 4.14 10.47
C ASP A 137 -46.31 3.84 10.34
N SER A 138 -46.64 2.59 10.02
CA SER A 138 -48.01 2.09 10.03
C SER A 138 -48.19 1.11 11.17
N GLY A 139 -48.63 1.65 12.32
CA GLY A 139 -49.61 1.08 13.26
C GLY A 139 -49.41 -0.34 13.78
#